data_AF-A0A1T4NFJ7-F1
#
_entry.id   AF-A0A1T4NFJ7-F1
#
_cell.length_a   1.000
_cell.length_b   1.000
_cell.length_c   1.000
_cell.angle_alpha   90.00
_cell.angle_beta   90.00
_cell.angle_gamma   90.00
#
_symmetry.space_group_name_H-M   'P 1'
#
loop_
_entity.id
_entity.type
_entity.pdbx_description
1 polymer ?
#
loop_
_entity_poly.entity_id
_entity_poly.type
_entity_poly.pdbx_seq_one_letter_code
_entity_poly.pdbx_strand_id
1 'polypeptide(L)' 'MISTEDRQFAHELANALNDKHSMANYMRFVRDVPRDVLTTARDRALGVRDEDVLVSRGAIFTGIINEYLNDIHAGAGH' A
#
# COMPACT_ATOMS: atom_id res chain seq x y z
N MET A 1 -14.79 -4.79 11.86
CA MET A 1 -13.72 -5.39 12.69
C MET A 1 -12.58 -5.75 11.76
N ILE A 2 -11.34 -5.38 12.08
CA ILE A 2 -10.17 -5.79 11.26
C ILE A 2 -9.90 -7.27 11.55
N SER A 3 -9.90 -8.10 10.51
CA SER A 3 -9.61 -9.53 10.62
C SER A 3 -8.19 -9.75 11.13
N THR A 4 -7.94 -10.89 11.75
CA THR A 4 -6.57 -11.32 12.07
C THR A 4 -5.71 -11.39 10.80
N GLU A 5 -6.31 -11.77 9.67
CA GLU A 5 -5.65 -11.84 8.36
C GLU A 5 -5.25 -10.46 7.84
N ASP A 6 -6.13 -9.46 7.95
CA ASP A 6 -5.83 -8.07 7.55
C ASP A 6 -4.68 -7.49 8.36
N ARG A 7 -4.66 -7.78 9.67
CA ARG A 7 -3.56 -7.38 10.55
C ARG A 7 -2.25 -8.04 10.12
N GLN A 8 -2.25 -9.36 9.90
CA GLN A 8 -1.07 -10.08 9.43
C GLN A 8 -0.56 -9.50 8.10
N PHE A 9 -1.47 -9.24 7.17
CA PHE A 9 -1.12 -8.68 5.87
C PHE A 9 -0.55 -7.25 5.96
N ALA A 10 -1.12 -6.39 6.81
CA ALA A 10 -0.56 -5.07 7.07
C ALA A 10 0.86 -5.15 7.67
N HIS A 11 1.10 -6.12 8.56
CA HIS A 11 2.44 -6.39 9.09
C HIS A 11 3.42 -6.90 8.03
N GLU A 12 2.98 -7.76 7.12
CA GLU A 12 3.78 -8.21 5.97
C GLU A 12 4.17 -7.04 5.07
N LEU A 13 3.23 -6.13 4.76
CA LEU A 13 3.50 -4.93 3.99
C LEU A 13 4.54 -4.04 4.68
N ALA A 14 4.38 -3.80 5.97
CA ALA A 14 5.33 -2.99 6.75
C ALA A 14 6.75 -3.57 6.76
N ASN A 15 6.87 -4.89 6.87
CA ASN A 15 8.16 -5.56 6.84
C ASN A 15 8.77 -5.55 5.43
N ALA A 16 7.97 -5.86 4.40
CA ALA A 16 8.45 -5.89 3.02
C ALA A 16 8.93 -4.51 2.55
N LEU A 17 8.16 -3.47 2.86
CA LEU A 17 8.48 -2.09 2.49
C LEU A 17 9.50 -1.43 3.43
N ASN A 18 9.95 -2.15 4.47
CA ASN A 18 10.82 -1.65 5.53
C ASN A 18 10.32 -0.33 6.15
N ASP A 19 8.99 -0.20 6.31
CA ASP A 19 8.33 1.01 6.82
C ASP A 19 7.31 0.65 7.90
N LYS A 20 7.82 0.43 9.12
CA LYS A 20 7.00 0.09 10.28
C LYS A 20 6.25 1.31 10.85
N HIS A 21 6.68 2.52 10.52
CA HIS A 21 6.07 3.76 11.01
C HIS A 21 4.71 4.02 10.33
N SER A 22 4.53 3.55 9.10
CA SER A 22 3.28 3.66 8.34
C SER A 22 2.24 2.58 8.64
N MET A 23 2.41 1.78 9.70
CA MET A 23 1.50 0.66 10.03
C MET A 23 0.03 1.07 10.12
N ALA A 24 -0.27 2.23 10.71
CA ALA A 24 -1.64 2.73 10.81
C ALA A 24 -2.27 2.98 9.42
N ASN A 25 -1.48 3.45 8.46
CA ASN A 25 -1.92 3.64 7.07
C ASN A 25 -2.14 2.28 6.39
N TYR A 26 -1.25 1.31 6.60
CA TYR A 26 -1.42 -0.03 6.03
C TYR A 26 -2.66 -0.73 6.57
N MET A 27 -2.94 -0.63 7.86
CA MET A 27 -4.19 -1.14 8.45
C MET A 27 -5.45 -0.49 7.85
N ARG A 28 -5.37 0.78 7.46
CA ARG A 28 -6.46 1.44 6.73
C ARG A 28 -6.57 0.88 5.31
N PHE A 29 -5.47 0.78 4.59
CA PHE A 29 -5.48 0.31 3.20
C PHE A 29 -5.95 -1.14 3.06
N VAL A 30 -5.52 -2.06 3.94
CA VAL A 30 -5.99 -3.46 3.89
C VAL A 30 -7.51 -3.61 4.09
N ARG A 31 -8.16 -2.61 4.69
CA ARG A 31 -9.62 -2.59 4.85
C ARG A 31 -10.33 -1.98 3.64
N ASP A 32 -9.75 -0.91 3.10
CA ASP A 32 -10.42 -0.05 2.12
C ASP A 32 -10.05 -0.40 0.66
N VAL A 33 -8.98 -1.19 0.46
CA VAL A 33 -8.40 -1.51 -0.85
C VAL A 33 -8.34 -3.03 -1.05
N PRO A 34 -8.70 -3.53 -2.24
CA PRO A 34 -8.56 -4.96 -2.56
C PRO A 34 -7.13 -5.48 -2.40
N ARG A 35 -7.00 -6.72 -1.93
CA ARG A 35 -5.71 -7.35 -1.62
C ARG A 35 -4.80 -7.46 -2.85
N ASP A 36 -5.37 -7.75 -4.02
CA ASP A 36 -4.65 -7.84 -5.29
C ASP A 36 -4.00 -6.51 -5.69
N VAL A 37 -4.69 -5.39 -5.46
CA VAL A 37 -4.15 -4.04 -5.70
C VAL A 37 -3.00 -3.75 -4.74
N LEU A 38 -3.16 -4.11 -3.46
CA LEU A 38 -2.11 -3.94 -2.44
C LEU A 38 -0.87 -4.79 -2.75
N THR A 39 -1.05 -6.04 -3.18
CA THR A 39 0.05 -6.90 -3.61
C THR A 39 0.76 -6.31 -4.84
N THR A 40 0.01 -5.85 -5.83
CA THR A 40 0.57 -5.20 -7.03
C THR A 40 1.35 -3.94 -6.69
N ALA A 41 0.81 -3.08 -5.82
CA ALA A 41 1.47 -1.86 -5.37
C ALA A 41 2.76 -2.16 -4.59
N ARG A 42 2.75 -3.19 -3.73
CA ARG A 42 3.93 -3.67 -3.00
C ARG A 42 5.01 -4.11 -3.97
N ASP A 43 4.67 -4.98 -4.93
CA ASP A 43 5.64 -5.53 -5.87
C ASP A 43 6.25 -4.44 -6.75
N ARG A 44 5.43 -3.45 -7.15
CA ARG A 44 5.91 -2.28 -7.88
C ARG A 44 6.86 -1.42 -7.03
N ALA A 45 6.53 -1.20 -5.75
CA ALA A 45 7.39 -0.45 -4.84
C ALA A 45 8.73 -1.17 -4.55
N LEU A 46 8.71 -2.51 -4.47
CA LEU A 46 9.91 -3.33 -4.31
C LEU A 46 10.75 -3.42 -5.58
N GLY A 47 10.12 -3.33 -6.75
CA GLY A 47 10.78 -3.37 -8.06
C GLY A 47 11.53 -2.10 -8.44
N VAL A 48 11.34 -0.99 -7.70
CA VAL A 48 12.14 0.23 -7.89
C VAL A 48 13.56 -0.04 -7.39
N ARG A 49 14.54 0.16 -8.27
CA ARG A 49 15.96 -0.06 -7.95
C ARG A 49 16.38 0.90 -6.83
N ASP A 50 17.12 0.40 -5.83
CA ASP A 50 17.48 1.20 -4.65
C ASP A 50 18.23 2.51 -4.99
N GLU A 51 18.97 2.52 -6.10
CA GLU A 51 19.67 3.70 -6.66
C GLU A 51 18.71 4.82 -7.15
N ASP A 52 17.47 4.47 -7.50
CA ASP A 52 16.42 5.39 -7.95
C ASP A 52 15.44 5.76 -6.81
N VAL A 53 15.58 5.14 -5.64
CA VAL A 53 14.71 5.31 -4.48
C VAL A 53 15.11 6.61 -3.75
N LEU A 54 14.62 7.75 -4.25
CA LEU A 54 14.77 9.06 -3.59
C LEU A 54 13.89 9.22 -2.34
N VAL A 55 12.90 8.33 -2.16
CA VAL A 55 11.90 8.33 -1.06
C VAL A 55 11.74 6.91 -0.51
N SER A 56 11.13 6.70 0.66
CA SER A 56 10.95 5.34 1.18
C SER A 56 10.07 4.47 0.25
N ARG A 57 10.31 3.15 0.22
CA ARG A 57 9.42 2.19 -0.49
C ARG A 57 7.98 2.26 0.03
N GLY A 58 7.80 2.56 1.32
CA GLY A 58 6.51 2.86 1.92
C GLY A 58 5.81 4.06 1.27
N ALA A 59 6.54 5.13 0.96
CA ALA A 59 6.01 6.31 0.27
C ALA A 59 5.61 6.00 -1.18
N ILE A 60 6.42 5.22 -1.90
CA ILE A 60 6.09 4.78 -3.28
C ILE A 60 4.80 3.95 -3.26
N PHE A 61 4.72 2.99 -2.35
CA PHE A 61 3.52 2.18 -2.15
C PHE A 61 2.30 3.05 -1.85
N THR A 62 2.39 3.97 -0.88
CA THR A 62 1.29 4.87 -0.52
C THR A 62 0.88 5.77 -1.69
N GLY A 63 1.81 6.23 -2.52
CA GLY A 63 1.51 6.97 -3.74
C GLY A 63 0.62 6.16 -4.69
N ILE A 64 1.03 4.92 -5.01
CA ILE A 64 0.27 4.02 -5.90
C ILE A 64 -1.15 3.76 -5.35
N ILE A 65 -1.28 3.54 -4.05
CA ILE A 65 -2.59 3.31 -3.43
C ILE A 65 -3.47 4.55 -3.48
N ASN A 66 -2.90 5.74 -3.26
CA ASN A 66 -3.65 6.98 -3.35
C ASN A 66 -4.11 7.27 -4.79
N GLU A 67 -3.28 6.97 -5.79
CA GLU A 67 -3.69 7.05 -7.21
C GLU A 67 -4.90 6.15 -7.49
N TYR A 68 -4.83 4.89 -7.08
CA TYR A 68 -5.95 3.94 -7.22
C TYR A 68 -7.23 4.44 -6.54
N LEU A 69 -7.12 4.95 -5.30
CA LEU A 69 -8.26 5.50 -4.58
C LEU A 69 -8.82 6.74 -5.28
N ASN A 70 -7.97 7.61 -5.83
CA ASN A 70 -8.41 8.79 -6.57
C ASN A 70 -9.15 8.39 -7.86
N ASP A 71 -8.67 7.38 -8.59
CA ASP A 71 -9.31 6.89 -9.81
C ASP A 71 -10.71 6.30 -9.53
N ILE A 72 -10.87 5.57 -8.42
CA ILE A 72 -12.20 5.09 -8.00
C ILE A 72 -13.14 6.27 -7.71
N HIS A 73 -12.68 7.27 -6.95
CA HIS A 73 -13.50 8.43 -6.62
C HIS A 73 -13.84 9.27 -7.85
N ALA A 74 -12.92 9.38 -8.82
CA ALA A 74 -13.14 10.09 -10.08
C ALA A 74 -14.10 9.33 -11.02
N GLY A 75 -14.02 8.00 -11.05
CA GLY A 75 -14.88 7.14 -11.88
C GLY A 75 -16.32 6.98 -11.35
N ALA A 76 -16.56 7.23 -10.06
CA ALA A 76 -17.89 7.16 -9.45
C ALA A 76 -18.79 8.39 -9.74
N GLY A 77 -18.30 9.35 -10.54
CA GLY A 77 -18.99 10.59 -10.89
C GLY A 77 -19.67 10.62 -12.27
N HIS A 78 -19.80 9.50 -12.98
CA HIS A 78 -20.39 9.42 -14.32
C HIS A 78 -21.66 8.57 -14.38
#